data_AF-A0A7V7F130-F1
#
_entry.id   AF-A0A7V7F130-F1
#
_cell.length_a   1.000
_cell.length_b   1.000
_cell.length_c   1.000
_cell.angle_alpha   90.00
_cell.angle_beta   90.00
_cell.angle_gamma   90.00
#
_symmetry.space_group_name_H-M   'P 1'
#
loop_
_entity.id
_entity.type
_entity.pdbx_description
1 polymer ?
#
loop_
_entity_poly.entity_id
_entity_poly.type
_entity_poly.pdbx_seq_one_letter_code
_entity_poly.pdbx_strand_id
1 'polypeptide(L)'
;MSDVNIKIEKSIASLVELTDAFLHGEYGKTVPEVNAEGLLSTLAKKINTMLVNMQTVQLPLASAGEQAPSVVSQAMDVVELMEQSTNAVLDKSDEVISQVARLEELLAAQGVEQGSTPQLALTEIKAAMYDIIASQSYQDAARQKMEKMIEELNQIRCWLIEVLVILNIKKDGSVENMEKKKELLREVHDSTTASPLKQNLVDDLLAEFGF
;
A
#
# COMPACT_ATOMS: atom_id res chain seq x y z
N MET A 1 52.04 -3.82 -29.42
CA MET A 1 50.75 -3.14 -29.72
C MET A 1 49.55 -4.10 -29.66
N SER A 2 49.68 -5.39 -29.99
CA SER A 2 48.58 -6.37 -29.90
C SER A 2 48.12 -6.67 -28.46
N ASP A 3 49.03 -6.84 -27.50
CA ASP A 3 48.70 -7.18 -26.11
C ASP A 3 47.89 -6.12 -25.36
N VAL A 4 48.10 -4.83 -25.67
CA VAL A 4 47.35 -3.73 -25.05
C VAL A 4 45.91 -3.71 -25.56
N ASN A 5 45.72 -4.00 -26.85
CA ASN A 5 44.40 -4.04 -27.45
C ASN A 5 43.57 -5.22 -26.93
N ILE A 6 44.20 -6.38 -26.75
CA ILE A 6 43.57 -7.59 -26.17
C ILE A 6 43.13 -7.35 -24.72
N LYS A 7 43.92 -6.62 -23.91
CA LYS A 7 43.55 -6.25 -22.53
C LYS A 7 42.36 -5.28 -22.48
N ILE A 8 42.30 -4.33 -23.42
CA ILE A 8 41.20 -3.37 -23.53
C ILE A 8 39.91 -4.09 -23.96
N GLU A 9 39.97 -4.95 -24.99
CA GLU A 9 38.82 -5.75 -25.43
C GLU A 9 38.28 -6.64 -24.32
N LYS A 10 39.15 -7.31 -23.57
CA LYS A 10 38.74 -8.14 -22.42
C LYS A 10 38.06 -7.31 -21.32
N SER A 11 38.58 -6.11 -21.04
CA SER A 11 38.01 -5.19 -20.05
C SER A 11 36.63 -4.66 -20.48
N ILE A 12 36.47 -4.36 -21.77
CA ILE A 12 35.18 -3.95 -22.34
C ILE A 12 34.19 -5.11 -22.29
N ALA A 13 34.60 -6.33 -22.67
CA ALA A 13 33.76 -7.52 -22.59
C ALA A 13 33.25 -7.76 -21.16
N SER A 14 34.13 -7.65 -20.15
CA SER A 14 33.72 -7.78 -18.75
C SER A 14 32.77 -6.68 -18.28
N LEU A 15 32.92 -5.43 -18.77
CA LEU A 15 31.96 -4.37 -18.46
C LEU A 15 30.61 -4.61 -19.15
N VAL A 16 30.61 -5.13 -20.37
CA VAL A 16 29.39 -5.49 -21.11
C VAL A 16 28.64 -6.59 -20.38
N GLU A 17 29.32 -7.66 -19.97
CA GLU A 17 28.73 -8.74 -19.16
C GLU A 17 28.14 -8.23 -17.83
N LEU A 18 28.80 -7.26 -17.18
CA LEU A 18 28.32 -6.67 -15.94
C LEU A 18 27.07 -5.82 -16.16
N THR A 19 27.05 -5.01 -17.22
CA THR A 19 25.86 -4.23 -17.60
C THR A 19 24.71 -5.11 -18.06
N ASP A 20 24.99 -6.22 -18.74
CA ASP A 20 23.98 -7.18 -19.14
C ASP A 20 23.37 -7.85 -17.91
N ALA A 21 24.20 -8.28 -16.95
CA ALA A 21 23.73 -8.78 -15.66
C ALA A 21 22.88 -7.74 -14.90
N PHE A 22 23.29 -6.47 -14.92
CA PHE A 22 22.54 -5.37 -14.31
C PHE A 22 21.16 -5.18 -14.94
N LEU A 23 21.06 -5.24 -16.27
CA LEU A 23 19.79 -5.13 -17.01
C LEU A 23 18.85 -6.30 -16.71
N HIS A 24 19.40 -7.46 -16.37
CA HIS A 24 18.64 -8.65 -15.97
C HIS A 24 18.35 -8.71 -14.46
N GLY A 25 18.61 -7.66 -13.68
CA GLY A 25 18.33 -7.61 -12.25
C GLY A 25 19.32 -8.40 -11.37
N GLU A 26 20.43 -8.86 -11.94
CA GLU A 26 21.47 -9.61 -11.24
C GLU A 26 22.47 -8.68 -10.54
N TYR A 27 21.98 -7.97 -9.51
CA TYR A 27 22.78 -6.96 -8.81
C TYR A 27 23.89 -7.55 -7.93
N GLY A 28 23.90 -8.86 -7.66
CA GLY A 28 24.85 -9.51 -6.74
C GLY A 28 26.23 -9.86 -7.33
N LYS A 29 26.49 -9.60 -8.61
CA LYS A 29 27.79 -9.94 -9.22
C LYS A 29 28.91 -9.02 -8.73
N THR A 30 30.08 -9.62 -8.49
CA THR A 30 31.27 -8.87 -8.10
C THR A 30 31.79 -8.05 -9.28
N VAL A 31 32.13 -6.79 -9.02
CA VAL A 31 32.66 -5.90 -10.05
C VAL A 31 34.07 -6.35 -10.42
N PRO A 32 34.36 -6.65 -11.70
CA PRO A 32 35.70 -7.01 -12.11
C PRO A 32 36.65 -5.83 -11.90
N GLU A 33 37.84 -6.09 -11.34
CA GLU A 33 38.91 -5.09 -11.27
C GLU A 33 39.39 -4.76 -12.69
N VAL A 34 38.85 -3.69 -13.25
CA VAL A 34 39.27 -3.17 -14.54
C VAL A 34 40.57 -2.36 -14.36
N ASN A 35 41.71 -3.03 -14.56
CA ASN A 35 43.03 -2.40 -14.67
C ASN A 35 43.17 -1.66 -16.01
N ALA A 36 42.42 -0.56 -16.16
CA ALA A 36 42.50 0.33 -17.31
C ALA A 36 42.82 1.77 -16.88
N GLU A 37 43.50 2.52 -17.75
CA GLU A 37 43.79 3.95 -17.58
C GLU A 37 42.83 4.79 -18.45
N GLY A 38 42.61 6.06 -18.06
CA GLY A 38 41.77 6.98 -18.82
C GLY A 38 40.27 6.69 -18.74
N LEU A 39 39.54 6.92 -19.84
CA LEU A 39 38.07 6.91 -19.89
C LEU A 39 37.46 5.55 -19.47
N LEU A 40 38.15 4.44 -19.74
CA LEU A 40 37.69 3.09 -19.40
C LEU A 40 37.67 2.86 -17.88
N SER A 41 38.66 3.43 -17.15
CA SER A 41 38.68 3.44 -15.68
C SER A 41 37.50 4.23 -15.11
N THR A 42 37.22 5.40 -15.69
CA THR A 42 36.11 6.25 -15.27
C THR A 42 34.76 5.57 -15.52
N LEU A 43 34.60 4.90 -16.66
CA LEU A 43 33.40 4.14 -16.98
C LEU A 43 33.20 2.98 -16.00
N ALA A 44 34.24 2.19 -15.73
CA ALA A 44 34.19 1.09 -14.77
C ALA A 44 33.80 1.57 -13.36
N LYS A 45 34.38 2.69 -12.89
CA LYS A 45 34.03 3.30 -11.60
C LYS A 45 32.56 3.75 -11.55
N LYS A 46 32.06 4.38 -12.62
CA LYS A 46 30.66 4.82 -12.70
C LYS A 46 29.69 3.64 -12.69
N ILE A 47 29.98 2.57 -13.44
CA ILE A 47 29.18 1.34 -13.45
C ILE A 47 29.20 0.67 -12.06
N ASN A 48 30.37 0.62 -11.42
CA ASN A 48 30.49 0.11 -10.05
C ASN A 48 29.63 0.90 -9.05
N THR A 49 29.69 2.23 -9.09
CA THR A 49 28.85 3.08 -8.22
C THR A 49 27.37 2.84 -8.48
N MET A 50 26.95 2.68 -9.74
CA MET A 50 25.57 2.37 -10.09
C MET A 50 25.11 1.02 -9.53
N LEU A 51 25.97 -0.01 -9.60
CA LEU A 51 25.68 -1.34 -9.05
C LEU A 51 25.53 -1.30 -7.53
N VAL A 52 26.47 -0.66 -6.82
CA VAL A 52 26.43 -0.53 -5.36
C VAL A 52 25.19 0.24 -4.89
N ASN A 53 24.86 1.33 -5.59
CA ASN A 53 23.64 2.09 -5.30
C ASN A 53 22.39 1.20 -5.48
N MET A 54 22.33 0.40 -6.55
CA MET A 54 21.21 -0.52 -6.78
C MET A 54 21.12 -1.63 -5.75
N GLN A 55 22.23 -2.26 -5.36
CA GLN A 55 22.28 -3.23 -4.27
C GLN A 55 21.74 -2.63 -2.95
N THR A 56 22.03 -1.36 -2.70
CA THR A 56 21.60 -0.66 -1.48
C THR A 56 20.08 -0.39 -1.46
N VAL A 57 19.46 -0.12 -2.61
CA VAL A 57 18.02 0.17 -2.70
C VAL A 57 17.18 -1.07 -3.01
N GLN A 58 17.77 -2.17 -3.48
CA GLN A 58 17.06 -3.39 -3.86
C GLN A 58 16.25 -3.98 -2.70
N LEU A 59 16.89 -4.16 -1.53
CA LEU A 59 16.24 -4.79 -0.38
C LEU A 59 15.12 -3.91 0.22
N PRO A 60 15.32 -2.60 0.48
CA PRO A 60 14.24 -1.72 0.92
C PRO A 60 13.06 -1.69 -0.05
N LEU A 61 13.32 -1.69 -1.36
CA LEU A 61 12.28 -1.62 -2.38
C LEU A 61 11.50 -2.92 -2.50
N ALA A 62 12.19 -4.07 -2.44
CA ALA A 62 11.55 -5.39 -2.40
C ALA A 62 10.68 -5.53 -1.13
N SER A 63 11.21 -5.14 0.03
CA SER A 63 10.46 -5.16 1.29
C SER A 63 9.24 -4.23 1.26
N ALA A 64 9.36 -3.05 0.63
CA ALA A 64 8.25 -2.13 0.48
C ALA A 64 7.17 -2.68 -0.47
N GLY A 65 7.56 -3.34 -1.56
CA GLY A 65 6.64 -4.03 -2.47
C GLY A 65 5.85 -5.15 -1.80
N GLU A 66 6.50 -5.93 -0.92
CA GLU A 66 5.85 -7.02 -0.17
C GLU A 66 4.89 -6.49 0.91
N GLN A 67 5.24 -5.39 1.58
CA GLN A 67 4.44 -4.85 2.68
C GLN A 67 3.30 -3.92 2.22
N ALA A 68 3.45 -3.24 1.08
CA ALA A 68 2.48 -2.25 0.61
C ALA A 68 1.04 -2.80 0.43
N PRO A 69 0.82 -4.00 -0.16
CA PRO A 69 -0.52 -4.58 -0.28
C PRO A 69 -1.18 -4.83 1.08
N SER A 70 -0.41 -5.35 2.04
CA SER A 70 -0.88 -5.62 3.40
C SER A 70 -1.33 -4.35 4.12
N VAL A 71 -0.55 -3.26 3.99
CA VAL A 71 -0.88 -1.96 4.59
C VAL A 71 -2.16 -1.37 3.99
N VAL A 72 -2.34 -1.47 2.67
CA VAL A 72 -3.59 -1.04 2.00
C VAL A 72 -4.78 -1.86 2.52
N SER A 73 -4.64 -3.19 2.59
CA SER A 73 -5.71 -4.06 3.08
C SER A 73 -6.10 -3.71 4.51
N GLN A 74 -5.12 -3.56 5.40
CA GLN A 74 -5.36 -3.18 6.80
C GLN A 74 -6.07 -1.83 6.92
N ALA A 75 -5.74 -0.86 6.07
CA ALA A 75 -6.42 0.43 6.06
C ALA A 75 -7.89 0.31 5.62
N MET A 76 -8.19 -0.56 4.64
CA MET A 76 -9.57 -0.86 4.23
C MET A 76 -10.35 -1.56 5.35
N ASP A 77 -9.74 -2.54 6.03
CA ASP A 77 -10.34 -3.24 7.16
C ASP A 77 -10.70 -2.28 8.31
N VAL A 78 -9.87 -1.26 8.55
CA VAL A 78 -10.14 -0.22 9.56
C VAL A 78 -11.37 0.61 9.18
N VAL A 79 -11.53 0.96 7.89
CA VAL A 79 -12.74 1.68 7.43
C VAL A 79 -13.99 0.83 7.64
N GLU A 80 -13.93 -0.45 7.29
CA GLU A 80 -15.05 -1.37 7.48
C GLU A 80 -15.40 -1.55 8.96
N LEU A 81 -14.40 -1.76 9.81
CA LEU A 81 -14.61 -1.90 11.26
C LEU A 81 -15.20 -0.63 11.87
N MET A 82 -14.75 0.54 11.40
CA MET A 82 -15.26 1.84 11.85
C MET A 82 -16.72 2.04 11.42
N GLU A 83 -17.08 1.65 10.20
CA GLU A 83 -18.45 1.67 9.71
C GLU A 83 -19.36 0.73 10.50
N GLN A 84 -18.94 -0.52 10.71
CA GLN A 84 -19.70 -1.49 11.51
C GLN A 84 -19.88 -1.03 12.96
N SER A 85 -18.81 -0.52 13.59
CA SER A 85 -18.85 -0.09 14.99
C SER A 85 -19.77 1.10 15.20
N THR A 86 -19.75 2.10 14.31
CA THR A 86 -20.65 3.25 14.46
C THR A 86 -22.10 2.87 14.18
N ASN A 87 -22.38 2.05 13.17
CA ASN A 87 -23.75 1.54 12.95
C ASN A 87 -24.26 0.79 14.18
N ALA A 88 -23.42 -0.06 14.80
CA ALA A 88 -23.79 -0.75 16.03
C ALA A 88 -24.07 0.21 17.21
N VAL A 89 -23.31 1.31 17.33
CA VAL A 89 -23.56 2.34 18.35
C VAL A 89 -24.88 3.05 18.09
N LEU A 90 -25.16 3.44 16.84
CA LEU A 90 -26.42 4.11 16.46
C LEU A 90 -27.63 3.19 16.71
N ASP A 91 -27.57 1.93 16.27
CA ASP A 91 -28.62 0.95 16.49
C ASP A 91 -28.91 0.73 17.99
N LYS A 92 -27.85 0.68 18.81
CA LYS A 92 -27.98 0.53 20.27
C LYS A 92 -28.51 1.79 20.93
N SER A 93 -28.12 2.98 20.47
CA SER A 93 -28.68 4.24 20.93
C SER A 93 -30.18 4.35 20.62
N ASP A 94 -30.60 3.94 19.42
CA ASP A 94 -32.01 3.90 19.03
C ASP A 94 -32.82 2.89 19.87
N GLU A 95 -32.24 1.71 20.13
CA GLU A 95 -32.84 0.71 21.03
C GLU A 95 -33.05 1.27 22.44
N VAL A 96 -32.04 1.96 22.99
CA VAL A 96 -32.14 2.61 24.32
C VAL A 96 -33.20 3.71 24.31
N ILE A 97 -33.23 4.58 23.30
CA ILE A 97 -34.24 5.64 23.17
C ILE A 97 -35.66 5.05 23.13
N SER A 98 -35.86 3.96 22.38
CA SER A 98 -37.14 3.24 22.32
C SER A 98 -37.52 2.63 23.68
N GLN A 99 -36.58 2.01 24.39
CA GLN A 99 -36.81 1.48 25.73
C GLN A 99 -37.18 2.59 26.73
N VAL A 100 -36.50 3.74 26.67
CA VAL A 100 -36.83 4.91 27.50
C VAL A 100 -38.24 5.42 27.19
N ALA A 101 -38.62 5.53 25.92
CA ALA A 101 -39.98 5.93 25.54
C ALA A 101 -41.05 4.97 26.09
N ARG A 102 -40.79 3.65 26.02
CA ARG A 102 -41.68 2.64 26.61
C ARG A 102 -41.77 2.75 28.14
N LEU A 103 -40.66 3.05 28.81
CA LEU A 103 -40.65 3.27 30.26
C LEU A 103 -41.43 4.53 30.65
N GLU A 104 -41.33 5.61 29.87
CA GLU A 104 -42.13 6.82 30.07
C GLU A 104 -43.63 6.54 29.94
N GLU A 105 -44.06 5.77 28.94
CA GLU A 105 -45.46 5.36 28.78
C GLU A 105 -45.96 4.53 29.98
N LEU A 106 -45.14 3.60 30.48
CA LEU A 106 -45.48 2.79 31.65
C LEU A 106 -45.58 3.64 32.93
N LEU A 107 -44.68 4.60 33.12
CA LEU A 107 -44.72 5.52 34.26
C LEU A 107 -45.93 6.46 34.18
N ALA A 108 -46.26 6.96 32.99
CA ALA A 108 -47.45 7.77 32.77
C ALA A 108 -48.74 6.95 33.06
N ALA A 109 -48.79 5.69 32.64
CA ALA A 109 -49.90 4.79 32.94
C ALA A 109 -50.05 4.47 34.45
N GLN A 110 -48.96 4.55 35.22
CA GLN A 110 -48.96 4.41 36.68
C GLN A 110 -49.30 5.72 37.42
N GLY A 111 -49.61 6.80 36.69
CA GLY A 111 -49.99 8.09 37.28
C GLY A 111 -48.82 8.86 37.91
N VAL A 112 -47.58 8.55 37.51
CA VAL A 112 -46.40 9.32 37.95
C VAL A 112 -46.47 10.71 37.31
N GLU A 113 -46.41 11.76 38.13
CA GLU A 113 -46.44 13.14 37.66
C GLU A 113 -45.24 13.48 36.78
N GLN A 114 -45.49 14.28 35.73
CA GLN A 114 -44.43 14.86 34.92
C GLN A 114 -43.51 15.72 35.80
N GLY A 115 -42.20 15.55 35.66
CA GLY A 115 -41.20 16.25 36.49
C GLY A 115 -40.81 15.50 37.76
N SER A 116 -41.35 14.30 37.99
CA SER A 116 -40.83 13.40 39.02
C SER A 116 -39.38 12.99 38.74
N THR A 117 -38.65 12.63 39.79
CA THR A 117 -37.25 12.17 39.71
C THR A 117 -37.01 11.08 38.64
N PRO A 118 -37.89 10.05 38.49
CA PRO A 118 -37.74 9.06 37.41
C PRO A 118 -37.99 9.62 36.00
N GLN A 119 -38.90 10.57 35.79
CA GLN A 119 -39.08 11.21 34.47
C GLN A 119 -37.87 12.08 34.08
N LEU A 120 -37.29 12.80 35.05
CA LEU A 120 -36.10 13.60 34.82
C LEU A 120 -34.91 12.72 34.44
N ALA A 121 -34.70 11.60 35.14
CA ALA A 121 -33.65 10.65 34.80
C ALA A 121 -33.79 10.06 33.38
N LEU A 122 -35.02 9.74 32.94
CA LEU A 122 -35.28 9.25 31.58
C LEU A 122 -35.01 10.33 30.51
N THR A 123 -35.33 11.58 30.83
CA THR A 123 -35.05 12.72 29.95
C THR A 123 -33.54 12.94 29.80
N GLU A 124 -32.80 12.84 30.91
CA GLU A 124 -31.32 12.92 30.91
C GLU A 124 -30.69 11.78 30.12
N ILE A 125 -31.20 10.55 30.23
CA ILE A 125 -30.72 9.42 29.44
C ILE A 125 -30.94 9.66 27.95
N LYS A 126 -32.12 10.14 27.54
CA LYS A 126 -32.39 10.51 26.13
C LYS A 126 -31.47 11.62 25.64
N ALA A 127 -31.26 12.67 26.43
CA ALA A 127 -30.35 13.75 26.09
C ALA A 127 -28.91 13.24 25.89
N ALA A 128 -28.42 12.39 26.81
CA ALA A 128 -27.12 11.77 26.68
C ALA A 128 -27.00 10.86 25.44
N MET A 129 -28.06 10.12 25.08
CA MET A 129 -28.06 9.33 23.85
C MET A 129 -28.02 10.20 22.58
N TYR A 130 -28.76 11.31 22.54
CA TYR A 130 -28.66 12.25 21.41
C TYR A 130 -27.29 12.91 21.32
N ASP A 131 -26.65 13.21 22.46
CA ASP A 131 -25.27 13.70 22.47
C ASP A 131 -24.28 12.65 21.96
N ILE A 132 -24.48 11.37 22.29
CA ILE A 132 -23.67 10.26 21.73
C ILE A 132 -23.87 10.19 20.21
N ILE A 133 -25.10 10.19 19.71
CA ILE A 133 -25.41 10.18 18.28
C ILE A 133 -24.77 11.40 17.57
N ALA A 134 -24.92 12.59 18.14
CA ALA A 134 -24.33 13.81 17.60
C ALA A 134 -22.80 13.75 17.61
N SER A 135 -22.19 13.17 18.65
CA SER A 135 -20.74 12.98 18.72
C SER A 135 -20.21 12.06 17.63
N GLN A 136 -21.01 11.11 17.11
CA GLN A 136 -20.60 10.25 16.00
C GLN A 136 -20.50 11.00 14.66
N SER A 137 -20.93 12.26 14.56
CA SER A 137 -20.86 13.03 13.30
C SER A 137 -19.44 13.27 12.79
N TYR A 138 -18.40 13.15 13.65
CA TYR A 138 -17.00 13.25 13.20
C TYR A 138 -16.60 12.07 12.29
N GLN A 139 -17.34 10.96 12.35
CA GLN A 139 -17.02 9.72 11.65
C GLN A 139 -17.00 9.92 10.13
N ASP A 140 -17.91 10.71 9.57
CA ASP A 140 -17.91 11.00 8.12
C ASP A 140 -16.60 11.68 7.68
N ALA A 141 -16.14 12.67 8.44
CA ALA A 141 -14.87 13.33 8.19
C ALA A 141 -13.66 12.38 8.40
N ALA A 142 -13.74 11.46 9.35
CA ALA A 142 -12.71 10.44 9.55
C ALA A 142 -12.69 9.40 8.42
N ARG A 143 -13.86 8.98 7.92
CA ARG A 143 -14.02 8.06 6.79
C ARG A 143 -13.43 8.65 5.52
N GLN A 144 -13.80 9.89 5.18
CA GLN A 144 -13.26 10.59 4.01
C GLN A 144 -11.74 10.74 4.05
N LYS A 145 -11.18 11.05 5.24
CA LYS A 145 -9.73 11.11 5.42
C LYS A 145 -9.06 9.75 5.24
N MET A 146 -9.69 8.68 5.72
CA MET A 146 -9.19 7.32 5.57
C MET A 146 -9.26 6.85 4.11
N GLU A 147 -10.37 7.12 3.41
CA GLU A 147 -10.52 6.83 1.98
C GLU A 147 -9.45 7.54 1.15
N LYS A 148 -9.16 8.81 1.47
CA LYS A 148 -8.06 9.54 0.83
C LYS A 148 -6.69 8.92 1.13
N MET A 149 -6.45 8.49 2.37
CA MET A 149 -5.22 7.80 2.75
C MET A 149 -5.05 6.46 2.01
N ILE A 150 -6.13 5.70 1.85
CA ILE A 150 -6.15 4.44 1.09
C ILE A 150 -5.82 4.72 -0.38
N GLU A 151 -6.36 5.78 -0.98
CA GLU A 151 -6.04 6.17 -2.35
C GLU A 151 -4.55 6.54 -2.50
N GLU A 152 -4.00 7.34 -1.59
CA GLU A 152 -2.57 7.69 -1.59
C GLU A 152 -1.68 6.46 -1.40
N LEU A 153 -2.04 5.54 -0.50
CA LEU A 153 -1.33 4.28 -0.29
C LEU A 153 -1.39 3.37 -1.53
N ASN A 154 -2.54 3.33 -2.21
CA ASN A 154 -2.69 2.59 -3.47
C ASN A 154 -1.79 3.16 -4.58
N GLN A 155 -1.67 4.48 -4.67
CA GLN A 155 -0.76 5.11 -5.63
C GLN A 155 0.70 4.78 -5.32
N ILE A 156 1.10 4.85 -4.05
CA ILE A 156 2.45 4.46 -3.61
C ILE A 156 2.70 2.98 -3.94
N ARG A 157 1.73 2.10 -3.70
CA ARG A 157 1.81 0.68 -4.07
C ARG A 157 2.02 0.50 -5.57
N CYS A 158 1.24 1.19 -6.41
CA CYS A 158 1.40 1.13 -7.87
C CYS A 158 2.78 1.61 -8.32
N TRP A 159 3.28 2.72 -7.77
CA TRP A 159 4.63 3.20 -8.07
C TRP A 159 5.71 2.22 -7.63
N LEU A 160 5.58 1.61 -6.46
CA LEU A 160 6.53 0.59 -5.98
C LEU A 160 6.57 -0.61 -6.91
N ILE A 161 5.40 -1.09 -7.36
CA ILE A 161 5.28 -2.18 -8.33
C ILE A 161 5.93 -1.80 -9.66
N GLU A 162 5.63 -0.61 -10.18
CA GLU A 162 6.22 -0.10 -11.42
C GLU A 162 7.75 -0.06 -11.33
N VAL A 163 8.29 0.46 -10.22
CA VAL A 163 9.73 0.52 -9.99
C VAL A 163 10.33 -0.89 -9.84
N LEU A 164 9.64 -1.82 -9.18
CA LEU A 164 10.08 -3.22 -9.07
C LEU A 164 10.11 -3.93 -10.43
N VAL A 165 9.15 -3.65 -11.30
CA VAL A 165 9.09 -4.19 -12.66
C VAL A 165 10.17 -3.59 -13.54
N ILE A 166 10.35 -2.26 -13.52
CA ILE A 166 11.38 -1.55 -14.32
C ILE A 166 12.79 -1.98 -13.89
N LEU A 167 13.02 -2.12 -12.59
CA LEU A 167 14.30 -2.53 -12.04
C LEU A 167 14.47 -4.06 -11.99
N ASN A 168 13.50 -4.84 -12.47
CA ASN A 168 13.57 -6.30 -12.51
C ASN A 168 14.12 -6.94 -11.22
N ILE A 169 13.66 -6.46 -10.07
CA ILE A 169 14.27 -6.77 -8.76
C ILE A 169 14.01 -8.22 -8.30
N LYS A 170 13.25 -9.01 -9.06
CA LYS A 170 13.08 -10.47 -8.86
C LYS A 170 13.31 -11.32 -10.11
N LYS A 171 13.61 -12.59 -9.84
CA LYS A 171 14.58 -13.48 -10.50
C LYS A 171 14.13 -14.23 -11.76
N ASP A 172 13.11 -13.76 -12.49
CA ASP A 172 12.71 -14.41 -13.75
C ASP A 172 12.90 -13.49 -14.95
N GLY A 173 14.15 -13.50 -15.44
CA GLY A 173 14.64 -12.79 -16.62
C GLY A 173 14.27 -13.46 -17.94
N SER A 174 12.98 -13.71 -18.19
CA SER A 174 12.50 -14.04 -19.55
C SER A 174 11.99 -12.79 -20.26
N VAL A 175 12.51 -12.53 -21.47
CA VAL A 175 12.10 -11.43 -22.36
C VAL A 175 10.61 -11.52 -22.73
N GLU A 176 10.05 -12.73 -22.77
CA GLU A 176 8.63 -12.99 -23.03
C GLU A 176 7.73 -12.52 -21.88
N ASN A 177 8.29 -12.44 -20.67
CA ASN A 177 7.63 -11.89 -19.49
C ASN A 177 7.59 -10.36 -19.54
N MET A 178 8.52 -9.67 -20.20
CA MET A 178 8.58 -8.19 -20.20
C MET A 178 7.43 -7.52 -20.96
N GLU A 179 7.00 -8.06 -22.11
CA GLU A 179 5.85 -7.50 -22.85
C GLU A 179 4.52 -7.79 -22.14
N LYS A 180 4.36 -9.00 -21.59
CA LYS A 180 3.23 -9.32 -20.70
C LYS A 180 3.21 -8.44 -19.44
N LYS A 181 4.36 -8.22 -18.81
CA LYS A 181 4.52 -7.34 -17.64
C LYS A 181 4.22 -5.87 -17.98
N LYS A 182 4.59 -5.41 -19.17
CA LYS A 182 4.21 -4.07 -19.67
C LYS A 182 2.73 -3.95 -19.97
N GLU A 183 2.11 -4.99 -20.53
CA GLU A 183 0.67 -4.99 -20.81
C GLU A 183 -0.15 -5.06 -19.50
N LEU A 184 0.27 -5.87 -18.52
CA LEU A 184 -0.29 -5.91 -17.17
C LEU A 184 -0.14 -4.58 -16.43
N LEU A 185 1.02 -3.93 -16.51
CA LEU A 185 1.21 -2.57 -15.98
C LEU A 185 0.29 -1.55 -16.67
N ARG A 186 0.02 -1.73 -17.97
CA ARG A 186 -0.91 -0.88 -18.71
C ARG A 186 -2.36 -1.12 -18.28
N GLU A 187 -2.76 -2.37 -18.04
CA GLU A 187 -4.08 -2.70 -17.49
C GLU A 187 -4.28 -2.18 -16.05
N VAL A 188 -3.23 -2.22 -15.22
CA VAL A 188 -3.22 -1.62 -13.87
C VAL A 188 -3.35 -0.09 -13.94
N HIS A 189 -2.78 0.54 -14.97
CA HIS A 189 -2.86 1.98 -15.20
C HIS A 189 -4.23 2.41 -15.76
N ASP A 190 -4.81 1.63 -16.68
CA ASP A 190 -6.08 1.95 -17.36
C ASP A 190 -7.30 1.71 -16.46
N SER A 191 -7.22 0.78 -15.52
CA SER A 191 -8.21 0.66 -14.45
C SER A 191 -7.92 1.73 -13.40
N THR A 192 -8.45 2.95 -13.51
CA THR A 192 -8.15 4.02 -12.53
C THR A 192 -9.00 3.95 -11.25
N THR A 193 -9.89 2.96 -11.11
CA THR A 193 -10.80 2.84 -9.95
C THR A 193 -10.30 1.85 -8.91
N ALA A 194 -10.17 2.28 -7.66
CA ALA A 194 -9.85 1.47 -6.48
C ALA A 194 -10.93 0.39 -6.25
N SER A 195 -10.84 -0.71 -6.99
CA SER A 195 -11.78 -1.83 -6.94
C SER A 195 -11.05 -3.10 -6.48
N PRO A 196 -11.72 -4.06 -5.83
CA PRO A 196 -11.14 -5.35 -5.43
C PRO A 196 -10.44 -6.09 -6.58
N LEU A 197 -10.87 -5.83 -7.82
CA LEU A 197 -10.24 -6.33 -9.05
C LEU A 197 -8.75 -5.93 -9.18
N LYS A 198 -8.38 -4.72 -8.72
CA LYS A 198 -6.98 -4.28 -8.73
C LYS A 198 -6.11 -5.05 -7.76
N GLN A 199 -6.68 -5.47 -6.62
CA GLN A 199 -5.94 -6.17 -5.60
C GLN A 199 -5.56 -7.56 -6.11
N ASN A 200 -6.51 -8.29 -6.72
CA ASN A 200 -6.20 -9.56 -7.37
C ASN A 200 -5.16 -9.41 -8.48
N LEU A 201 -5.27 -8.38 -9.34
CA LEU A 201 -4.30 -8.16 -10.43
C LEU A 201 -2.91 -7.80 -9.89
N VAL A 202 -2.84 -6.99 -8.85
CA VAL A 202 -1.60 -6.63 -8.16
C VAL A 202 -1.00 -7.85 -7.45
N ASP A 203 -1.83 -8.66 -6.80
CA ASP A 203 -1.42 -9.87 -6.09
C ASP A 203 -0.95 -10.96 -7.07
N ASP A 204 -1.62 -11.11 -8.21
CA ASP A 204 -1.21 -11.99 -9.32
C ASP A 204 0.13 -11.52 -9.91
N LEU A 205 0.31 -10.20 -10.08
CA LEU A 205 1.58 -9.64 -10.54
C LEU A 205 2.67 -9.90 -9.49
N LEU A 206 2.43 -9.61 -8.22
CA LEU A 206 3.38 -9.87 -7.13
C LEU A 206 3.74 -11.36 -7.04
N ALA A 207 2.76 -12.25 -7.19
CA ALA A 207 2.96 -13.70 -7.21
C ALA A 207 3.80 -14.16 -8.42
N GLU A 208 3.61 -13.58 -9.62
CA GLU A 208 4.46 -13.83 -10.78
C GLU A 208 5.90 -13.33 -10.57
N PHE A 209 6.09 -12.29 -9.76
CA PHE A 209 7.42 -11.86 -9.35
C PHE A 209 7.96 -12.66 -8.15
N GLY A 210 7.17 -13.55 -7.53
CA GLY A 210 7.56 -14.39 -6.39
C GLY A 210 7.53 -13.65 -5.05
N PHE A 211 6.71 -12.60 -4.94
CA PHE A 211 6.32 -11.93 -3.68
C PHE A 211 5.03 -12.52 -3.13
#